data_AF-A0A165LNM9-F1
#
_entry.id   AF-A0A165LNM9-F1
#
_cell.length_a   1.000
_cell.length_b   1.000
_cell.length_c   1.000
_cell.angle_alpha   90.00
_cell.angle_beta   90.00
_cell.angle_gamma   90.00
#
_symmetry.space_group_name_H-M   'P 1'
#
loop_
_entity.id
_entity.type
_entity.pdbx_description
1 polymer ?
#
loop_
_entity_poly.entity_id
_entity_poly.type
_entity_poly.pdbx_seq_one_letter_code
_entity_poly.pdbx_strand_id
1 'polypeptide(L)'
;EGMEEIKWLSGVEEYQDVNMDTLWAYIGRQKEWSIPFFNTKEAVTGTFNPWFEDSIKAMVHDNTIPLTLCWHQLVSIIKMVDNILHGHPTLLMDSVGIGKTMQVIGLICILAYFHEYYDKHHQFPSKY
;
A
#
# COMPACT_ATOMS: atom_id res chain seq x y z
N GLU A 1 6.24 24.54 36.24
CA GLU A 1 5.76 24.78 34.87
C GLU A 1 5.26 23.45 34.35
N GLY A 2 3.96 23.37 34.01
CA GLY A 2 3.35 22.12 33.56
C GLY A 2 3.74 21.87 32.11
N MET A 3 4.46 20.78 31.85
CA MET A 3 4.54 20.24 30.50
C MET A 3 3.13 19.78 30.11
N GLU A 4 2.50 20.47 29.17
CA GLU A 4 1.38 19.87 28.43
C GLU A 4 1.88 18.56 27.83
N GLU A 5 1.19 17.47 28.18
CA GLU A 5 1.47 16.16 27.65
C GLU A 5 1.17 16.18 26.14
N ILE A 6 2.21 16.23 25.30
CA ILE A 6 2.05 16.20 23.85
C ILE A 6 1.42 14.87 23.49
N LYS A 7 0.12 14.90 23.16
CA LYS A 7 -0.59 13.73 22.67
C LYS A 7 -0.11 13.43 21.26
N TRP A 8 0.73 12.42 21.13
CA TRP A 8 1.17 11.91 19.83
C TRP A 8 -0.02 11.35 19.07
N LEU A 9 -0.22 11.88 17.87
CA LEU A 9 -1.22 11.42 16.91
C LEU A 9 -0.59 10.36 15.98
N SER A 10 -1.43 9.48 15.46
CA SER A 10 -1.06 8.45 14.48
C SER A 10 -0.77 9.03 13.09
N GLY A 11 -1.29 10.22 12.77
CA GLY A 11 -1.11 10.87 11.47
C GLY A 11 -2.00 10.31 10.36
N VAL A 12 -3.00 9.52 10.75
CA VAL A 12 -4.01 8.87 9.88
C VAL A 12 -5.40 8.94 10.51
N GLU A 13 -5.62 9.91 11.41
CA GLU A 13 -6.87 10.10 12.15
C GLU A 13 -8.09 10.16 11.22
N GLU A 14 -7.95 10.78 10.06
CA GLU A 14 -9.01 10.94 9.06
C GLU A 14 -9.49 9.63 8.44
N TYR A 15 -8.75 8.53 8.61
CA TYR A 15 -9.12 7.23 8.06
C TYR A 15 -9.61 6.24 9.13
N GLN A 16 -9.60 6.57 10.42
CA GLN A 16 -9.84 5.59 11.51
C GLN A 16 -11.15 4.79 11.37
N ASP A 17 -12.20 5.40 10.82
CA ASP A 17 -13.51 4.76 10.62
C ASP A 17 -13.73 4.21 9.20
N VAL A 18 -12.72 4.29 8.32
CA VAL A 18 -12.82 3.89 6.92
C VAL A 18 -12.53 2.40 6.80
N ASN A 19 -13.44 1.63 6.18
CA ASN A 19 -13.26 0.19 5.97
C ASN A 19 -12.39 -0.14 4.73
N MET A 20 -11.92 -1.39 4.64
CA MET A 20 -11.09 -1.86 3.52
C MET A 20 -11.72 -1.61 2.15
N ASP A 21 -13.02 -1.84 2.00
CA ASP A 21 -13.74 -1.66 0.74
C ASP A 21 -13.65 -0.22 0.24
N THR A 22 -13.81 0.73 1.17
CA THR A 22 -13.73 2.17 0.90
C THR A 22 -12.30 2.58 0.55
N LEU A 23 -11.29 2.03 1.25
CA LEU A 23 -9.89 2.29 0.93
C LEU A 23 -9.53 1.80 -0.47
N TRP A 24 -9.96 0.59 -0.85
CA TRP A 24 -9.78 0.09 -2.21
C TRP A 24 -10.53 0.94 -3.24
N ALA A 25 -11.71 1.44 -2.90
CA ALA A 25 -12.45 2.36 -3.74
C ALA A 25 -11.71 3.68 -3.94
N TYR A 26 -11.01 4.23 -2.96
CA TYR A 26 -10.27 5.50 -3.13
C TYR A 26 -9.24 5.46 -4.25
N ILE A 27 -8.58 4.31 -4.44
CA ILE A 27 -7.60 4.13 -5.51
C ILE A 27 -8.18 3.47 -6.77
N GLY A 28 -9.51 3.33 -6.87
CA GLY A 28 -10.19 2.76 -8.04
C GLY A 28 -9.97 1.26 -8.24
N ARG A 29 -9.72 0.52 -7.15
CA ARG A 29 -9.42 -0.92 -7.14
C ARG A 29 -10.44 -1.76 -6.36
N GLN A 30 -11.64 -1.25 -6.18
CA GLN A 30 -12.73 -1.89 -5.42
C GLN A 30 -13.27 -3.18 -6.05
N LYS A 31 -12.87 -3.51 -7.30
CA LYS A 31 -13.25 -4.76 -7.96
C LYS A 31 -12.14 -5.82 -7.85
N GLU A 32 -10.89 -5.39 -7.94
CA GLU A 32 -9.73 -6.28 -8.03
C GLU A 32 -9.04 -6.53 -6.70
N TRP A 33 -9.21 -5.64 -5.71
CA TRP A 33 -8.68 -5.80 -4.34
C TRP A 33 -7.18 -6.11 -4.31
N SER A 34 -6.45 -5.49 -5.24
CA SER A 34 -5.03 -5.72 -5.48
C SER A 34 -4.36 -4.46 -6.02
N ILE A 35 -3.10 -4.28 -5.65
CA ILE A 35 -2.25 -3.24 -6.20
C ILE A 35 -1.76 -3.69 -7.59
N PRO A 36 -1.92 -2.86 -8.64
CA PRO A 36 -1.37 -3.16 -9.96
C PRO A 36 0.14 -3.37 -9.93
N PHE A 37 0.68 -4.22 -10.80
CA PHE A 37 2.13 -4.54 -10.90
C PHE A 37 2.74 -5.18 -9.65
N PHE A 38 1.93 -5.50 -8.64
CA PHE A 38 2.37 -6.11 -7.41
C PHE A 38 2.17 -7.62 -7.46
N ASN A 39 2.96 -8.37 -6.68
CA ASN A 39 2.77 -9.80 -6.56
C ASN A 39 1.38 -10.07 -5.94
N THR A 40 0.68 -11.06 -6.48
CA THR A 40 -0.65 -11.47 -5.97
C THR A 40 -0.54 -12.59 -4.94
N LYS A 41 0.62 -13.23 -4.85
CA LYS A 41 0.89 -14.34 -3.94
C LYS A 41 2.26 -14.19 -3.29
N GLU A 42 2.41 -14.79 -2.12
CA GLU A 42 3.67 -14.94 -1.40
C GLU A 42 3.87 -16.40 -0.97
N ALA A 43 5.13 -16.79 -0.77
CA ALA A 43 5.45 -18.15 -0.34
C ALA A 43 5.20 -18.33 1.16
N VAL A 44 4.60 -19.46 1.55
CA VAL A 44 4.24 -19.77 2.95
C VAL A 44 5.48 -19.97 3.84
N THR A 45 6.57 -20.51 3.28
CA THR A 45 7.82 -20.75 3.99
C THR A 45 9.02 -20.45 3.10
N GLY A 46 10.00 -19.71 3.65
CA GLY A 46 11.31 -19.53 3.04
C GLY A 46 11.60 -18.10 2.59
N THR A 47 12.87 -17.71 2.72
CA THR A 47 13.42 -16.51 2.09
C THR A 47 13.85 -16.88 0.68
N PHE A 48 12.94 -16.76 -0.29
CA PHE A 48 13.29 -16.97 -1.69
C PHE A 48 14.06 -15.76 -2.20
N ASN A 49 15.22 -16.01 -2.81
CA ASN A 49 16.02 -14.94 -3.37
C ASN A 49 15.46 -14.58 -4.76
N PRO A 50 14.92 -13.36 -4.95
CA PRO A 50 14.19 -12.98 -6.16
C PRO A 50 15.07 -12.93 -7.43
N TRP A 51 16.39 -13.03 -7.29
CA TRP A 51 17.34 -13.02 -8.40
C TRP A 51 17.51 -14.39 -9.07
N PHE A 52 16.91 -15.44 -8.54
CA PHE A 52 16.98 -16.79 -9.13
C PHE A 52 15.63 -17.19 -9.74
N GLU A 53 15.67 -17.78 -10.94
CA GLU A 53 14.47 -18.27 -11.62
C GLU A 53 13.66 -19.27 -10.79
N ASP A 54 14.34 -20.13 -10.03
CA ASP A 54 13.68 -21.16 -9.22
C ASP A 54 12.89 -20.54 -8.05
N SER A 55 13.33 -19.39 -7.56
CA SER A 55 12.60 -18.60 -6.55
C SER A 55 11.37 -17.92 -7.14
N ILE A 56 11.44 -17.47 -8.39
CA ILE A 56 10.28 -16.92 -9.11
C ILE A 56 9.26 -18.04 -9.38
N LYS A 57 9.72 -19.22 -9.80
CA LYS A 57 8.87 -20.41 -10.02
C LYS A 57 8.19 -20.87 -8.71
N ALA A 58 8.87 -20.77 -7.58
CA ALA A 58 8.30 -21.08 -6.27
C ALA A 58 7.11 -20.18 -5.88
N MET A 59 7.06 -18.94 -6.36
CA MET A 59 5.92 -18.02 -6.14
C MET A 59 4.68 -18.36 -6.98
N VAL A 60 4.78 -19.33 -7.90
CA VAL A 60 3.67 -19.80 -8.75
C VAL A 60 3.12 -21.16 -8.27
N HIS A 61 3.79 -21.81 -7.32
CA HIS A 61 3.46 -23.15 -6.84
C HIS A 61 2.18 -23.18 -5.96
N ASP A 62 1.56 -24.35 -5.85
CA ASP A 62 0.28 -24.54 -5.12
C ASP A 62 0.32 -24.17 -3.63
N ASN A 63 1.50 -24.16 -3.00
CA ASN A 63 1.68 -23.81 -1.58
C ASN A 63 1.91 -22.31 -1.33
N THR A 64 1.42 -21.45 -2.22
CA THR A 64 1.51 -20.00 -2.08
C THR A 64 0.23 -19.43 -1.48
N ILE A 65 0.35 -18.43 -0.61
CA ILE A 65 -0.80 -17.74 -0.02
C ILE A 65 -1.05 -16.42 -0.73
N PRO A 66 -2.30 -15.93 -0.76
CA PRO A 66 -2.60 -14.60 -1.29
C PRO A 66 -1.81 -13.53 -0.53
N LEU A 67 -1.08 -12.69 -1.27
CA LEU A 67 -0.47 -11.51 -0.68
C LEU A 67 -1.56 -10.47 -0.48
N THR A 68 -1.98 -10.29 0.77
CA THR A 68 -3.07 -9.37 1.13
C THR A 68 -2.54 -8.28 2.05
N LEU A 69 -2.95 -7.04 1.75
CA LEU A 69 -2.59 -5.90 2.59
C LEU A 69 -3.48 -5.86 3.82
N CYS A 70 -2.86 -5.68 4.98
CA CYS A 70 -3.56 -5.27 6.17
C CYS A 70 -4.07 -3.83 6.01
N TRP A 71 -5.13 -3.51 6.74
CA TRP A 71 -5.76 -2.21 6.71
C TRP A 71 -4.80 -1.03 6.87
N HIS A 72 -3.94 -1.08 7.89
CA HIS A 72 -2.98 -0.01 8.17
C HIS A 72 -1.96 0.18 7.03
N GLN A 73 -1.67 -0.86 6.24
CA GLN A 73 -0.76 -0.77 5.10
C GLN A 73 -1.42 -0.03 3.95
N LEU A 74 -2.68 -0.33 3.65
CA LEU A 74 -3.42 0.36 2.61
C LEU A 74 -3.71 1.82 2.99
N VAL A 75 -4.07 2.08 4.25
CA VAL A 75 -4.20 3.45 4.78
C VAL A 75 -2.89 4.23 4.61
N SER A 76 -1.75 3.63 4.96
CA SER A 76 -0.44 4.28 4.83
C SER A 76 -0.13 4.64 3.38
N ILE A 77 -0.45 3.74 2.43
CA ILE A 77 -0.29 4.01 0.99
C ILE A 77 -1.14 5.20 0.56
N ILE A 78 -2.43 5.20 0.92
CA ILE A 78 -3.37 6.29 0.58
C ILE A 78 -2.92 7.62 1.20
N LYS A 79 -2.50 7.62 2.47
CA LYS A 79 -1.95 8.81 3.13
C LYS A 79 -0.72 9.34 2.42
N MET A 80 0.19 8.46 1.98
CA MET A 80 1.36 8.86 1.21
C MET A 80 0.98 9.44 -0.17
N VAL A 81 -0.02 8.88 -0.86
CA VAL A 81 -0.54 9.44 -2.11
C VAL A 81 -1.11 10.84 -1.86
N ASP A 82 -2.00 11.00 -0.87
CA ASP A 82 -2.57 12.30 -0.50
C ASP A 82 -1.46 13.31 -0.22
N ASN A 83 -0.48 12.96 0.62
CA ASN A 83 0.61 13.86 0.96
C ASN A 83 1.47 14.23 -0.26
N ILE A 84 1.81 13.28 -1.13
CA ILE A 84 2.59 13.56 -2.36
C ILE A 84 1.85 14.54 -3.26
N LEU A 85 0.54 14.34 -3.46
CA LEU A 85 -0.27 15.22 -4.30
C LEU A 85 -0.41 16.64 -3.71
N HIS A 86 -0.34 16.78 -2.39
CA HIS A 86 -0.30 18.08 -1.71
C HIS A 86 1.13 18.66 -1.57
N GLY A 87 2.17 17.96 -2.04
CA GLY A 87 3.56 18.40 -1.89
C GLY A 87 4.10 18.31 -0.46
N HIS A 88 3.49 17.48 0.38
CA HIS A 88 3.88 17.27 1.78
C HIS A 88 4.87 16.10 1.92
N PRO A 89 6.04 16.31 2.56
CA PRO A 89 6.92 15.20 2.91
C PRO A 89 6.24 14.28 3.94
N THR A 90 6.39 12.97 3.77
CA THR A 90 5.80 11.97 4.68
C THR A 90 6.88 11.19 5.40
N LEU A 91 6.80 11.16 6.74
CA LEU A 91 7.61 10.30 7.58
C LEU A 91 6.80 9.05 7.97
N LEU A 92 7.23 7.87 7.53
CA LEU A 92 6.56 6.61 7.84
C LEU A 92 7.15 5.98 9.11
N MET A 93 6.55 6.28 10.25
CA MET A 93 6.93 5.70 11.55
C MET A 93 5.97 4.59 11.94
N ASP A 94 6.44 3.35 11.87
CA ASP A 94 5.68 2.18 12.28
C ASP A 94 6.63 1.15 12.91
N SER A 95 6.09 0.19 13.66
CA SER A 95 6.88 -0.86 14.30
C SER A 95 7.65 -1.71 13.28
N VAL A 96 8.74 -2.35 13.72
CA VAL A 96 9.53 -3.25 12.88
C VAL A 96 8.67 -4.47 12.49
N GLY A 97 8.79 -4.93 11.25
CA GLY A 97 8.05 -6.10 10.74
C GLY A 97 6.63 -5.81 10.26
N ILE A 98 6.12 -4.58 10.42
CA ILE A 98 4.75 -4.20 10.01
C ILE A 98 4.59 -4.04 8.47
N GLY A 99 5.66 -4.22 7.70
CA GLY A 99 5.61 -4.20 6.24
C GLY A 99 5.75 -2.82 5.60
N LYS A 100 6.51 -1.90 6.23
CA LYS A 100 6.82 -0.56 5.67
C LYS A 100 7.39 -0.63 4.24
N THR A 101 8.26 -1.60 3.96
CA THR A 101 8.79 -1.82 2.60
C THR A 101 7.67 -2.10 1.60
N MET A 102 6.70 -2.95 1.96
CA MET A 102 5.54 -3.23 1.13
C MET A 102 4.67 -1.99 0.92
N GLN A 103 4.51 -1.14 1.95
CA GLN A 103 3.79 0.13 1.81
C GLN A 103 4.47 1.06 0.80
N VAL A 104 5.80 1.20 0.84
CA VAL A 104 6.55 2.07 -0.09
C VAL A 104 6.54 1.52 -1.52
N ILE A 105 6.73 0.21 -1.71
CA ILE A 105 6.65 -0.38 -3.05
C ILE A 105 5.21 -0.28 -3.59
N GLY A 106 4.22 -0.54 -2.74
CA GLY A 106 2.80 -0.37 -3.08
C GLY A 106 2.48 1.05 -3.54
N LEU A 107 3.02 2.07 -2.87
CA LEU A 107 2.90 3.47 -3.30
C LEU A 107 3.46 3.69 -4.72
N ILE A 108 4.67 3.20 -5.01
CA ILE A 108 5.29 3.34 -6.34
C ILE A 108 4.39 2.69 -7.41
N CYS A 109 3.89 1.49 -7.14
CA CYS A 109 2.97 0.78 -8.03
C CYS A 109 1.66 1.55 -8.26
N ILE A 110 1.08 2.15 -7.22
CA ILE A 110 -0.14 2.97 -7.33
C ILE A 110 0.13 4.23 -8.15
N LEU A 111 1.26 4.92 -7.95
CA LEU A 111 1.61 6.08 -8.76
C LEU A 111 1.80 5.71 -10.23
N ALA A 112 2.50 4.61 -10.52
CA ALA A 112 2.64 4.11 -11.90
C ALA A 112 1.27 3.79 -12.52
N TYR A 113 0.37 3.17 -11.76
CA TYR A 113 -0.99 2.90 -12.19
C TYR A 113 -1.77 4.20 -12.48
N PHE A 114 -1.62 5.22 -11.63
CA PHE A 114 -2.29 6.51 -11.84
C PHE A 114 -1.82 7.19 -13.13
N HIS A 115 -0.53 7.10 -13.45
CA HIS A 115 0.01 7.56 -14.73
C HIS A 115 -0.63 6.83 -15.91
N GLU A 116 -0.61 5.48 -15.93
CA GLU A 116 -1.22 4.71 -17.02
C GLU A 116 -2.72 4.95 -17.16
N TYR A 117 -3.42 5.10 -16.03
CA TYR A 117 -4.84 5.38 -16.00
C TYR A 117 -5.14 6.76 -16.59
N TYR A 118 -4.36 7.78 -16.20
CA TYR A 118 -4.52 9.13 -16.71
C TYR A 118 -4.21 9.21 -18.22
N ASP A 119 -3.17 8.54 -18.70
CA ASP A 119 -2.84 8.52 -20.13
C ASP A 119 -3.98 7.96 -20.98
N LYS A 120 -4.73 7.00 -20.43
CA LYS A 120 -5.86 6.34 -21.12
C LYS A 120 -7.19 7.06 -20.94
N HIS A 121 -7.44 7.65 -19.78
CA HIS A 121 -8.76 8.16 -19.39
C HIS A 121 -8.81 9.68 -19.23
N HIS A 122 -7.67 10.36 -19.25
CA HIS A 122 -7.50 11.80 -19.01
C HIS A 122 -8.08 12.30 -17.68
N GLN A 123 -8.15 11.41 -16.70
CA GLN A 123 -8.55 11.66 -15.33
C GLN A 123 -7.87 10.63 -14.42
N PHE A 124 -7.70 10.95 -13.15
CA PHE A 124 -7.19 10.00 -12.16
C PHE A 124 -8.33 9.05 -11.69
N PRO A 125 -7.98 7.92 -11.05
CA PRO A 125 -8.97 6.96 -10.62
C PRO A 125 -9.68 7.38 -9.31
N SER A 126 -11.01 7.30 -9.35
CA SER A 126 -11.92 7.40 -8.20
C SER A 126 -11.80 8.68 -7.37
N LYS A 127 -11.10 8.66 -6.22
CA LYS A 127 -11.03 9.80 -5.30
C LYS A 127 -10.17 10.94 -5.87
N TYR A 128 -9.20 10.58 -6.70
CA TYR A 128 -8.20 11.47 -7.29
C TYR A 128 -8.60 11.83 -8.71
#